data_AF-A0A552VC35-F1
#
_entry.id   AF-A0A552VC35-F1
#
_cell.length_a   1.000
_cell.length_b   1.000
_cell.length_c   1.000
_cell.angle_alpha   90.00
_cell.angle_beta   90.00
_cell.angle_gamma   90.00
#
_symmetry.space_group_name_H-M   'P 1'
#
loop_
_entity.id
_entity.type
_entity.pdbx_description
1 polymer ?
#
loop_
_entity_poly.entity_id
_entity_poly.type
_entity_poly.pdbx_seq_one_letter_code
_entity_poly.pdbx_strand_id
1 'polypeptide(L)'
;MFYITLFIVLFISSITDIKKRIIPNSLIIVAFLLGCYLNFVANTKEFIFISITVFSLLLFSPLKSGGDIKLLAVCVLYLRYASGIFFMMLSLVLLITAIYKKSKKQKIKSLPLAPYISIASLITLIQILI
;
A
#
# COMPACT_ATOMS: atom_id res chain seq x y z
N MET A 1 2.39 -2.29 17.24
CA MET A 1 3.64 -2.59 16.53
C MET A 1 3.46 -2.56 15.01
N PHE A 2 2.60 -3.42 14.43
CA PHE A 2 2.37 -3.52 12.97
C PHE A 2 2.08 -2.18 12.25
N TYR A 3 1.15 -1.39 12.78
CA TYR A 3 0.76 -0.10 12.18
C TYR A 3 1.90 0.94 12.18
N ILE A 4 2.69 0.99 13.24
CA ILE A 4 3.83 1.91 13.38
C ILE A 4 4.92 1.54 12.37
N THR A 5 5.24 0.25 12.25
CA THR A 5 6.20 -0.23 11.24
C THR A 5 5.72 0.04 9.82
N LEU A 6 4.43 -0.17 9.53
CA LEU A 6 3.84 0.14 8.23
C LEU A 6 3.90 1.64 7.94
N PHE A 7 3.61 2.49 8.92
CA PHE A 7 3.68 3.94 8.76
C PHE A 7 5.09 4.41 8.39
N ILE A 8 6.13 3.89 9.08
CA ILE A 8 7.53 4.22 8.78
C ILE A 8 7.90 3.80 7.35
N VAL A 9 7.56 2.56 6.96
CA VAL A 9 7.82 2.05 5.60
C VAL A 9 7.12 2.91 4.55
N LEU A 10 5.85 3.26 4.78
CA LEU A 10 5.07 4.09 3.87
C LEU A 10 5.62 5.51 3.77
N PHE A 11 6.02 6.12 4.89
CA PHE A 11 6.61 7.44 4.91
C PHE A 11 7.91 7.49 4.10
N ILE A 12 8.80 6.52 4.29
CA ILE A 12 10.04 6.41 3.52
C ILE A 12 9.74 6.17 2.03
N SER A 13 8.80 5.27 1.73
CA SER A 13 8.39 4.99 0.34
C SER A 13 7.82 6.23 -0.36
N SER A 14 7.02 7.03 0.35
CA SER A 14 6.43 8.27 -0.15
C SER A 14 7.50 9.32 -0.46
N ILE A 15 8.48 9.49 0.43
CA ILE A 15 9.63 10.39 0.18
C ILE A 15 10.41 9.93 -1.05
N THR A 16 10.68 8.62 -1.19
CA THR A 16 11.42 8.09 -2.34
C THR A 16 10.64 8.20 -3.64
N ASP A 17 9.32 7.99 -3.60
CA ASP A 17 8.46 8.08 -4.78
C ASP A 17 8.31 9.53 -5.25
N ILE A 18 8.16 10.49 -4.33
CA ILE A 18 8.12 11.92 -4.66
C ILE A 18 9.44 12.39 -5.27
N LYS A 19 10.58 11.96 -4.70
CA LYS A 19 11.91 12.43 -5.14
C LYS A 19 12.41 11.75 -6.41
N LYS A 20 12.13 10.45 -6.59
CA LYS A 20 12.76 9.63 -7.64
C LYS A 20 11.75 8.97 -8.58
N ARG A 21 10.44 9.07 -8.33
CA ARG A 21 9.37 8.35 -9.05
C ARG A 21 9.57 6.83 -9.13
N ILE A 22 10.40 6.29 -8.23
CA ILE A 22 10.80 4.89 -8.19
C ILE A 22 10.83 4.49 -6.71
N ILE A 23 10.03 3.49 -6.37
CA ILE A 23 10.07 2.82 -5.07
C ILE A 23 11.17 1.75 -5.15
N PRO A 24 12.24 1.81 -4.34
CA PRO A 24 13.31 0.84 -4.43
C PRO A 24 12.83 -0.53 -3.93
N ASN A 25 13.12 -1.58 -4.72
CA ASN A 25 12.73 -2.94 -4.40
C ASN A 25 13.30 -3.43 -3.05
N SER A 26 14.46 -2.91 -2.63
CA SER A 26 15.07 -3.25 -1.34
C SER A 26 14.16 -2.88 -0.16
N LEU A 27 13.48 -1.72 -0.21
CA LEU A 27 12.53 -1.31 0.84
C LEU A 27 11.33 -2.24 0.91
N ILE A 28 10.82 -2.66 -0.25
CA ILE A 28 9.69 -3.58 -0.35
C ILE A 28 10.07 -4.96 0.21
N ILE A 29 11.26 -5.46 -0.11
CA ILE A 29 11.75 -6.76 0.39
C ILE A 29 11.93 -6.73 1.91
N VAL A 30 12.55 -5.68 2.44
CA VAL A 30 12.75 -5.51 3.90
C VAL A 30 11.40 -5.44 4.62
N ALA A 31 10.44 -4.68 4.09
CA ALA A 31 9.10 -4.59 4.65
C ALA A 31 8.33 -5.92 4.56
N PHE A 32 8.49 -6.67 3.47
CA PHE A 32 7.88 -8.00 3.34
C PHE A 32 8.44 -8.97 4.39
N LEU A 33 9.77 -9.04 4.54
CA LEU A 33 10.42 -9.92 5.52
C LEU A 33 10.03 -9.57 6.96
N LEU A 34 10.01 -8.28 7.30
CA LEU A 34 9.54 -7.80 8.60
C LEU A 34 8.07 -8.14 8.83
N GLY A 35 7.20 -7.91 7.84
CA GLY A 35 5.78 -8.25 7.91
C GLY A 35 5.56 -9.75 8.13
N CYS A 36 6.30 -10.61 7.45
CA CYS A 36 6.25 -12.07 7.63
C CYS A 36 6.71 -12.46 9.04
N TYR A 37 7.83 -11.92 9.52
CA TYR A 37 8.33 -12.18 10.87
C TYR A 37 7.29 -11.80 11.93
N LEU A 38 6.70 -10.60 11.83
CA LEU A 38 5.70 -10.14 12.78
C LEU A 38 4.44 -11.02 12.77
N ASN A 39 3.95 -11.42 11.59
CA ASN A 39 2.79 -12.33 11.50
C ASN A 39 3.10 -13.74 12.00
N PHE A 40 4.33 -14.20 11.85
CA PHE A 40 4.77 -15.47 12.40
C PHE A 40 4.75 -15.44 13.93
N VAL A 41 5.33 -14.40 14.53
CA VAL A 41 5.33 -14.18 15.99
C VAL A 41 3.91 -14.00 16.54
N ALA A 42 3.04 -13.30 15.81
CA ALA A 42 1.65 -13.06 16.21
C ALA A 42 0.69 -14.23 15.90
N ASN A 43 1.18 -15.39 15.43
CA ASN A 43 0.39 -16.55 15.01
C ASN A 43 -0.67 -16.26 13.95
N THR A 44 -0.48 -15.24 13.11
CA THR A 44 -1.44 -14.80 12.09
C THR A 44 -0.94 -15.09 10.68
N LYS A 45 -0.59 -16.36 10.45
CA LYS A 45 0.06 -16.84 9.22
C LYS A 45 -0.82 -16.72 7.98
N GLU A 46 -2.14 -16.66 8.14
CA GLU A 46 -3.11 -16.47 7.05
C GLU A 46 -2.79 -15.22 6.21
N PHE A 47 -2.38 -14.11 6.85
CA PHE A 47 -2.03 -12.88 6.13
C PHE A 47 -0.77 -12.99 5.28
N ILE A 48 0.13 -13.93 5.61
CA ILE A 48 1.30 -14.23 4.77
C ILE A 48 0.82 -14.87 3.47
N PHE A 49 -0.07 -15.86 3.55
CA PHE A 49 -0.66 -16.48 2.36
C PHE A 49 -1.45 -15.47 1.53
N ILE A 50 -2.28 -14.64 2.16
CA ILE A 50 -3.04 -13.59 1.47
C ILE A 50 -2.10 -12.59 0.79
N SER A 51 -1.01 -12.17 1.44
CA SER A 51 -0.05 -11.25 0.84
C SER A 51 0.63 -11.86 -0.40
N ILE A 52 1.00 -13.14 -0.34
CA ILE A 52 1.61 -13.86 -1.46
C ILE A 52 0.63 -14.01 -2.62
N THR A 53 -0.64 -14.36 -2.36
CA THR A 53 -1.65 -14.51 -3.42
C THR A 53 -1.97 -13.17 -4.08
N VAL A 54 -2.06 -12.10 -3.31
CA VAL A 54 -2.21 -10.72 -3.81
C VAL A 54 -0.99 -10.37 -4.67
N PHE A 55 0.23 -10.60 -4.18
CA PHE A 55 1.45 -10.35 -4.94
C PHE A 55 1.48 -11.11 -6.27
N SER A 56 1.11 -12.39 -6.28
CA SER A 56 1.07 -13.20 -7.51
C SER A 56 0.00 -12.72 -8.48
N LEU A 57 -1.22 -12.44 -8.00
CA LEU A 57 -2.32 -11.92 -8.83
C LEU A 57 -1.92 -10.62 -9.53
N LEU A 58 -1.27 -9.72 -8.79
CA LEU A 58 -0.89 -8.44 -9.35
C LEU A 58 0.35 -8.50 -10.26
N LEU A 59 1.23 -9.49 -10.10
CA LEU A 59 2.35 -9.78 -11.02
C LEU A 59 1.87 -10.11 -12.44
N PHE A 60 0.74 -10.82 -12.55
CA PHE A 60 0.11 -11.14 -13.83
C PHE A 60 -0.82 -10.03 -14.36
N SER A 61 -1.00 -8.95 -13.59
CA SER A 61 -1.85 -7.84 -14.05
C SER A 61 -1.13 -7.02 -15.14
N PRO A 62 -1.86 -6.51 -16.16
CA PRO A 62 -1.28 -5.66 -17.21
C PRO A 62 -0.86 -4.26 -16.71
N LEU A 63 -0.97 -3.98 -15.41
CA LEU A 63 -0.63 -2.70 -14.81
C LEU A 63 0.90 -2.55 -14.72
N LYS A 64 1.46 -1.70 -15.58
CA LYS A 64 2.91 -1.42 -15.68
C LYS A 64 3.52 -0.71 -14.46
N SER A 65 2.74 -0.34 -13.43
CA SER A 65 3.23 0.29 -12.19
C SER A 65 3.67 -0.76 -11.15
N GLY A 66 4.67 -1.56 -11.49
CA GLY A 66 5.07 -2.71 -10.68
C GLY A 66 5.59 -2.39 -9.28
N GLY A 67 5.99 -1.14 -8.98
CA GLY A 67 6.45 -0.74 -7.64
C GLY A 67 5.29 -0.60 -6.64
N ASP A 68 4.29 0.21 -6.99
CA ASP A 68 3.13 0.52 -6.15
C ASP A 68 2.31 -0.73 -5.81
N ILE A 69 2.20 -1.61 -6.80
CA ILE A 69 1.50 -2.89 -6.72
C ILE A 69 2.12 -3.82 -5.67
N LYS A 70 3.44 -3.93 -5.65
CA LYS A 70 4.14 -4.75 -4.68
C LYS A 70 3.98 -4.17 -3.28
N LEU A 71 3.92 -2.85 -3.18
CA LEU A 71 3.71 -2.17 -1.91
C LEU A 71 2.31 -2.45 -1.34
N LEU A 72 1.27 -2.53 -2.19
CA LEU A 72 -0.07 -2.95 -1.76
C LEU A 72 -0.09 -4.36 -1.19
N ALA A 73 0.64 -5.31 -1.80
CA ALA A 73 0.74 -6.67 -1.26
C ALA A 73 1.41 -6.68 0.13
N VAL A 74 2.43 -5.84 0.33
CA VAL A 74 3.08 -5.68 1.64
C VAL A 74 2.13 -5.05 2.66
N CYS A 75 1.33 -4.06 2.28
CA CYS A 75 0.36 -3.43 3.19
C CYS A 75 -0.59 -4.45 3.85
N VAL A 76 -1.00 -5.48 3.12
CA VAL A 76 -1.89 -6.54 3.65
C VAL A 76 -1.28 -7.26 4.87
N LEU A 77 0.04 -7.48 4.89
CA LEU A 77 0.72 -8.13 6.03
C LEU A 77 0.56 -7.33 7.33
N TYR A 78 0.51 -6.02 7.23
CA TYR A 78 0.51 -5.15 8.41
C TYR A 78 -0.90 -4.71 8.82
N LEU A 79 -1.78 -4.46 7.85
CA LEU A 79 -3.17 -4.06 8.07
C LEU A 79 -4.06 -5.23 8.54
N ARG A 80 -3.74 -6.46 8.12
CA ARG A 80 -4.44 -7.68 8.55
C ARG A 80 -5.96 -7.56 8.36
N TYR A 81 -6.75 -7.62 9.44
CA TYR A 81 -8.21 -7.48 9.41
C TYR A 81 -8.70 -6.10 8.94
N ALA A 82 -7.88 -5.06 9.07
CA ALA A 82 -8.19 -3.72 8.58
C ALA A 82 -7.90 -3.53 7.07
N SER A 83 -7.40 -4.55 6.38
CA SER A 83 -7.08 -4.48 4.95
C SER A 83 -8.31 -4.11 4.09
N GLY A 84 -9.51 -4.59 4.45
CA GLY A 84 -10.75 -4.26 3.74
C GLY A 84 -11.08 -2.77 3.80
N ILE A 85 -11.07 -2.18 5.00
CA ILE A 85 -11.29 -0.73 5.21
C ILE A 85 -10.22 0.07 4.46
N PHE A 86 -8.98 -0.42 4.44
CA PHE A 86 -7.89 0.23 3.72
C PHE A 86 -8.10 0.28 2.21
N PHE A 87 -8.47 -0.84 1.58
CA PHE A 87 -8.76 -0.83 0.14
C PHE A 87 -9.98 0.03 -0.19
N MET A 88 -10.99 0.06 0.69
CA MET A 88 -12.13 0.96 0.54
C MET A 88 -11.69 2.42 0.57
N MET A 89 -10.90 2.85 1.57
CA MET A 89 -10.40 4.22 1.66
C MET A 89 -9.48 4.58 0.50
N LEU A 90 -8.61 3.66 0.09
CA LEU A 90 -7.73 3.85 -1.07
C LEU A 90 -8.55 4.07 -2.35
N SER A 91 -9.59 3.27 -2.57
CA SER A 91 -10.47 3.40 -3.74
C SER A 91 -11.23 4.73 -3.75
N LEU A 92 -11.71 5.19 -2.59
CA LEU A 92 -12.37 6.50 -2.43
C LEU A 92 -11.42 7.65 -2.79
N VAL A 93 -10.20 7.63 -2.27
CA VAL A 93 -9.18 8.65 -2.56
C VAL A 93 -8.82 8.67 -4.05
N LEU A 94 -8.65 7.49 -4.67
CA LEU A 94 -8.41 7.37 -6.11
C LEU A 94 -9.60 7.87 -6.94
N LEU A 95 -10.83 7.58 -6.52
CA LEU A 95 -12.05 8.03 -7.20
C LEU A 95 -12.15 9.57 -7.18
N ILE A 96 -11.99 10.19 -6.01
CA ILE A 96 -12.05 11.66 -5.85
C ILE A 96 -11.01 12.34 -6.73
N THR A 97 -9.78 11.81 -6.74
CA THR A 97 -8.69 12.37 -7.54
C THR A 97 -8.92 12.18 -9.05
N ALA A 98 -9.49 11.06 -9.47
CA ALA A 98 -9.90 10.83 -10.85
C ALA A 98 -11.00 11.80 -11.29
N ILE A 99 -12.04 12.00 -10.47
CA ILE A 99 -13.12 12.96 -10.72
C ILE A 99 -12.56 14.39 -10.82
N TYR A 100 -11.69 14.79 -9.88
CA TYR A 100 -11.07 16.11 -9.88
C TYR A 100 -10.22 16.36 -11.14
N LYS A 101 -9.37 15.39 -11.53
CA LYS A 101 -8.55 15.51 -12.74
C LYS A 101 -9.37 15.52 -14.03
N LYS A 102 -10.46 14.73 -14.08
CA LYS A 102 -11.42 14.72 -15.19
C LYS A 102 -12.13 16.08 -15.31
N SER A 103 -12.55 16.66 -14.19
CA SER A 103 -13.13 18.01 -14.13
C SER A 103 -12.16 19.09 -14.65
N LYS A 104 -10.86 18.97 -14.35
CA LYS A 104 -9.82 19.88 -14.86
C LYS A 104 -9.30 19.55 -16.27
N LYS A 105 -9.88 18.59 -17.00
CA LYS A 105 -9.43 18.13 -18.34
C LYS A 105 -7.92 17.76 -18.41
N GLN A 106 -7.31 17.36 -17.29
CA GLN A 106 -5.90 17.03 -17.25
C GLN A 106 -5.65 15.60 -17.73
N LYS A 107 -4.63 15.39 -18.58
CA LYS A 107 -4.23 14.04 -18.99
C LYS A 107 -3.65 13.28 -17.79
N ILE A 108 -4.27 12.15 -17.45
CA ILE A 108 -3.82 11.24 -16.38
C ILE A 108 -2.62 10.44 -16.93
N LYS A 109 -1.41 11.01 -16.88
CA LYS A 109 -0.21 10.35 -17.44
C LYS A 109 0.45 9.33 -16.50
N SER A 110 0.28 9.48 -15.18
CA SER A 110 0.68 8.50 -14.14
C SER A 110 0.43 9.14 -12.77
N LEU A 111 -0.40 8.54 -11.90
CA LEU A 111 -0.51 8.97 -10.51
C LEU A 111 0.59 8.31 -9.68
N PRO A 112 1.38 9.05 -8.88
CA PRO A 112 2.21 8.42 -7.84
C PRO A 112 1.27 7.79 -6.80
N LEU A 113 1.25 6.46 -6.70
CA LEU A 113 0.26 5.73 -5.90
C LEU A 113 0.67 5.68 -4.41
N ALA A 114 1.97 5.64 -4.12
CA ALA A 114 2.52 5.65 -2.76
C ALA A 114 1.95 6.75 -1.82
N PRO A 115 1.84 8.03 -2.23
CA PRO A 115 1.24 9.05 -1.36
C PRO A 115 -0.24 8.77 -1.07
N TYR A 116 -1.01 8.23 -2.02
CA TYR A 116 -2.42 7.87 -1.78
C TYR A 116 -2.55 6.66 -0.84
N ILE A 117 -1.66 5.67 -0.98
CA ILE A 117 -1.54 4.53 -0.06
C ILE A 117 -1.21 5.02 1.36
N SER A 118 -0.31 6.01 1.50
CA SER A 118 0.03 6.58 2.80
C SER A 118 -1.15 7.29 3.46
N ILE A 119 -1.91 8.09 2.70
CA ILE A 119 -3.11 8.79 3.19
C ILE A 119 -4.19 7.78 3.60
N ALA A 120 -4.46 6.78 2.75
CA ALA A 120 -5.42 5.73 3.06
C ALA A 120 -5.03 4.99 4.35
N SER A 121 -3.74 4.69 4.54
CA SER A 121 -3.25 4.02 5.74
C SER A 121 -3.45 4.86 7.01
N LEU A 122 -3.25 6.18 6.93
CA LEU A 122 -3.48 7.11 8.04
C LEU A 122 -4.95 7.17 8.42
N ILE A 123 -5.84 7.30 7.43
CA ILE A 123 -7.29 7.34 7.67
C ILE A 123 -7.75 6.04 8.33
N THR A 124 -7.28 4.89 7.84
CA THR A 124 -7.63 3.61 8.46
C THR A 124 -7.12 3.48 9.90
N LEU A 125 -5.93 4.01 10.17
CA LEU A 125 -5.35 3.98 11.51
C LEU A 125 -6.17 4.83 12.48
N ILE A 126 -6.58 6.03 12.06
CA ILE A 126 -7.45 6.91 12.85
C ILE A 126 -8.79 6.23 13.13
N GLN A 127 -9.39 5.58 12.14
CA GLN A 127 -10.70 4.94 12.31
C GLN A 127 -10.68 3.68 13.20
N ILE A 128 -9.53 3.02 13.35
CA ILE A 128 -9.37 1.90 14.28
C ILE A 128 -9.18 2.39 15.73
N LEU A 129 -8.72 3.63 15.90
CA LEU A 129 -8.46 4.24 17.20
C LEU A 129 -9.68 4.93 17.83
N ILE A 130 -10.71 5.22 17.04
CA ILE A 130 -11.99 5.83 17.46
C ILE A 130 -13.01 4.71 17.68
#